data_AF-A0A9D7QTF6-F1
#
_entry.id   AF-A0A9D7QTF6-F1
#
_cell.length_a   1.000
_cell.length_b   1.000
_cell.length_c   1.000
_cell.angle_alpha   90.00
_cell.angle_beta   90.00
_cell.angle_gamma   90.00
#
_symmetry.space_group_name_H-M   'P 1'
#
loop_
_entity.id
_entity.type
_entity.pdbx_description
1 polymer ?
#
loop_
_entity_poly.entity_id
_entity_poly.type
_entity_poly.pdbx_seq_one_letter_code
_entity_poly.pdbx_strand_id
1 'polypeptide(L)'
;MKTGLITLLVIGTAVAAFGLTFHFFGQSEIVPAPSKQFGFLALAPLGVIDRIYLLITGEKLYWYPLPMFFCLWATYALVAILITWIYLKAQSKKM
;
A
#
# COMPACT_ATOMS: atom_id res chain seq x y z
N MET A 1 8.62 5.63 22.27
CA MET A 1 7.45 4.80 21.89
C MET A 1 6.83 5.21 20.55
N LYS A 2 6.53 6.50 20.31
CA LYS A 2 5.90 6.97 19.06
C LYS A 2 6.69 6.63 17.79
N THR A 3 8.01 6.74 17.82
CA THR A 3 8.93 6.36 16.72
C THR A 3 8.87 4.87 16.41
N GLY A 4 8.89 3.99 17.43
CA GLY A 4 8.80 2.54 17.23
C GLY A 4 7.49 2.10 16.57
N LEU A 5 6.37 2.75 16.91
CA LEU A 5 5.07 2.46 16.31
C LEU A 5 5.01 2.88 14.83
N ILE A 6 5.60 4.04 14.49
CA ILE A 6 5.74 4.49 13.10
C ILE A 6 6.63 3.52 12.31
N THR A 7 7.78 3.13 12.86
CA THR A 7 8.70 2.18 12.20
C THR A 7 8.02 0.84 11.93
N LEU A 8 7.30 0.28 12.91
CA LEU A 8 6.52 -0.96 12.74
C LEU A 8 5.48 -0.86 11.63
N LEU A 9 4.79 0.28 11.52
CA LEU A 9 3.81 0.50 10.46
C LEU A 9 4.45 0.66 9.07
N VAL A 10 5.57 1.37 8.97
CA VAL A 10 6.31 1.52 7.70
C VAL A 10 6.85 0.17 7.22
N ILE A 11 7.33 -0.68 8.13
CA ILE A 11 7.78 -2.04 7.79
C ILE A 11 6.58 -2.94 7.44
N GLY A 12 5.50 -2.89 8.22
CA GLY A 12 4.29 -3.67 7.94
C GLY A 12 3.64 -3.32 6.59
N THR A 13 3.66 -2.04 6.23
CA THR A 13 3.18 -1.58 4.91
C THR A 13 4.09 -2.03 3.76
N ALA A 14 5.40 -2.19 4.00
CA ALA A 14 6.30 -2.82 3.03
C ALA A 14 5.93 -4.29 2.78
N VAL A 15 5.64 -5.06 3.84
CA VAL A 15 5.21 -6.45 3.72
C VAL A 15 3.88 -6.56 2.98
N ALA A 16 2.92 -5.67 3.27
CA ALA A 16 1.63 -5.63 2.57
C ALA A 16 1.79 -5.27 1.08
N ALA A 17 2.60 -4.26 0.76
CA ALA A 17 2.90 -3.87 -0.61
C ALA A 17 3.63 -4.98 -1.37
N PHE A 18 4.53 -5.71 -0.71
CA PHE A 18 5.21 -6.88 -1.27
C PHE A 18 4.21 -8.00 -1.57
N GLY A 19 3.32 -8.34 -0.62
CA GLY A 19 2.28 -9.35 -0.80
C GLY A 19 1.33 -9.03 -1.95
N LEU A 20 0.95 -7.77 -2.13
CA LEU A 20 0.11 -7.35 -3.26
C LEU A 20 0.87 -7.36 -4.59
N THR A 21 2.12 -6.92 -4.59
CA THR A 21 2.98 -7.01 -5.78
C THR A 21 3.14 -8.46 -6.22
N PHE A 22 3.42 -9.36 -5.27
CA PHE A 22 3.48 -10.80 -5.54
C PHE A 22 2.14 -11.37 -5.97
N HIS A 23 1.01 -10.88 -5.45
CA HIS A 23 -0.31 -11.33 -5.90
C HIS A 23 -0.57 -11.03 -7.39
N PHE A 24 -0.11 -9.88 -7.91
CA PHE A 24 -0.28 -9.50 -9.31
C PHE A 24 0.70 -10.17 -10.26
N PHE A 25 1.96 -10.26 -9.87
CA PHE A 25 3.03 -10.75 -10.74
C PHE A 25 3.38 -12.23 -10.50
N GLY A 26 3.03 -12.76 -9.33
CA GLY A 26 3.25 -14.15 -8.93
C GLY A 26 2.10 -15.08 -9.28
N GLN A 27 1.22 -14.72 -10.22
CA GLN A 27 0.16 -15.60 -10.75
C GLN A 27 0.68 -16.76 -11.61
N SER A 28 1.81 -17.37 -11.24
CA SER A 28 2.02 -18.80 -11.45
C SER A 28 1.50 -19.55 -10.23
N GLU A 29 0.20 -19.85 -10.24
CA GLU A 29 -0.41 -21.05 -9.65
C GLU A 29 -0.62 -21.22 -8.12
N ILE A 30 -0.04 -20.45 -7.20
CA ILE A 30 0.05 -20.95 -5.79
C ILE A 30 -0.86 -20.26 -4.73
N VAL A 31 -1.45 -19.08 -4.96
CA VAL A 31 -2.20 -18.38 -3.88
C VAL A 31 -3.67 -18.15 -4.25
N PRO A 32 -4.64 -18.66 -3.46
CA PRO A 32 -6.06 -18.40 -3.71
C PRO A 32 -6.30 -16.89 -3.67
N ALA A 33 -6.93 -16.37 -4.72
CA ALA A 33 -7.23 -14.95 -4.82
C ALA A 33 -8.00 -14.49 -3.57
N PRO A 34 -7.62 -13.38 -2.93
CA PRO A 34 -8.34 -12.85 -1.79
C PRO A 34 -9.79 -12.57 -2.18
N SER A 35 -10.71 -12.57 -1.20
CA SER A 35 -12.13 -12.30 -1.45
C SER A 35 -12.27 -11.05 -2.33
N LYS A 36 -13.23 -11.04 -3.28
CA LYS A 36 -13.39 -9.96 -4.27
C LYS A 36 -13.42 -8.56 -3.63
N GLN A 37 -13.90 -8.46 -2.38
CA GLN A 37 -13.96 -7.23 -1.59
C GLN A 37 -12.59 -6.81 -1.00
N PHE A 38 -11.80 -7.76 -0.49
CA PHE A 38 -10.45 -7.47 0.02
C PHE A 38 -9.50 -7.10 -1.11
N GLY A 39 -9.61 -7.79 -2.24
CA GLY A 39 -8.99 -7.38 -3.50
C GLY A 39 -9.40 -5.95 -3.83
N PHE A 40 -10.69 -5.66 -4.01
CA PHE A 40 -11.13 -4.31 -4.40
C PHE A 40 -10.57 -3.17 -3.52
N LEU A 41 -10.58 -3.32 -2.19
CA LEU A 41 -10.06 -2.28 -1.27
C LEU A 41 -8.53 -2.16 -1.29
N ALA A 42 -7.81 -3.27 -1.40
CA ALA A 42 -6.35 -3.25 -1.56
C ALA A 42 -5.93 -2.70 -2.94
N LEU A 43 -6.78 -2.90 -3.95
CA LEU A 43 -6.54 -2.53 -5.34
C LEU A 43 -7.03 -1.12 -5.70
N ALA A 44 -7.92 -0.52 -4.92
CA ALA A 44 -8.38 0.84 -5.17
C ALA A 44 -7.23 1.87 -5.18
N PRO A 45 -6.27 1.84 -4.23
CA PRO A 45 -5.07 2.66 -4.30
C PRO A 45 -4.23 2.38 -5.56
N LEU A 46 -4.08 1.11 -5.94
CA LEU A 46 -3.35 0.74 -7.15
C LEU A 46 -4.01 1.32 -8.41
N GLY A 47 -5.34 1.30 -8.49
CA GLY A 47 -6.07 1.87 -9.63
C GLY A 47 -5.90 3.39 -9.76
N VAL A 48 -5.78 4.11 -8.64
CA VAL A 48 -5.49 5.55 -8.66
C VAL A 48 -4.05 5.80 -9.11
N ILE A 49 -3.09 5.06 -8.55
CA ILE A 49 -1.67 5.20 -8.87
C ILE A 49 -1.40 4.81 -10.34
N ASP A 50 -1.99 3.71 -10.83
CA ASP A 50 -1.86 3.27 -12.23
C ASP A 50 -2.39 4.32 -13.21
N ARG A 51 -3.49 5.01 -12.89
CA ARG A 51 -4.02 6.10 -13.71
C ARG A 51 -3.08 7.30 -13.75
N ILE A 52 -2.54 7.70 -12.60
CA ILE A 52 -1.58 8.81 -12.53
C ILE A 52 -0.31 8.45 -13.30
N TYR A 53 0.21 7.23 -13.11
CA TYR A 53 1.38 6.74 -13.82
C TYR A 53 1.15 6.73 -15.33
N LEU A 54 0.02 6.17 -15.79
CA LEU A 54 -0.36 6.16 -17.20
C LEU A 54 -0.45 7.56 -17.80
N LEU A 55 -1.00 8.52 -17.06
CA LEU A 55 -1.10 9.90 -17.52
C LEU A 55 0.27 10.57 -17.70
N ILE A 56 1.27 10.18 -16.91
CA ILE A 56 2.62 10.77 -16.94
C ILE A 56 3.52 10.06 -17.96
N THR A 57 3.49 8.72 -17.99
CA THR A 57 4.46 7.90 -18.74
C THR A 57 3.88 7.31 -20.01
N GLY A 58 2.56 7.31 -20.18
CA GLY A 58 1.88 6.60 -21.28
C GLY A 58 1.83 5.09 -21.11
N GLU A 59 2.39 4.55 -20.02
CA GLU A 59 2.49 3.11 -19.77
C GLU A 59 1.70 2.70 -18.52
N LYS A 60 1.31 1.44 -18.44
CA LYS A 60 0.65 0.92 -17.24
C LYS A 60 1.65 0.53 -16.16
N LEU A 61 1.37 0.89 -14.93
CA LEU A 61 2.24 0.63 -13.78
C LEU A 61 2.32 -0.87 -13.47
N TYR A 62 1.25 -1.62 -13.74
CA TYR A 62 1.23 -3.07 -13.51
C TYR A 62 2.12 -3.87 -14.48
N TRP A 63 2.79 -3.23 -15.46
CA TRP A 63 3.86 -3.89 -16.22
C TRP A 63 5.19 -3.92 -15.48
N TYR A 64 5.34 -3.09 -14.44
CA TYR A 64 6.62 -2.84 -13.78
C TYR A 64 6.55 -3.20 -12.28
N PRO A 65 6.97 -4.41 -11.89
CA PRO A 65 6.80 -4.90 -10.51
C PRO A 65 7.54 -4.07 -9.47
N LEU A 66 8.75 -3.61 -9.79
CA LEU A 66 9.55 -2.78 -8.89
C LEU A 66 8.91 -1.39 -8.68
N PRO A 67 8.62 -0.60 -9.73
CA PRO A 67 7.86 0.65 -9.60
C PRO A 67 6.52 0.48 -8.88
N MET A 68 5.76 -0.57 -9.20
CA MET A 68 4.48 -0.83 -8.56
C MET A 68 4.63 -1.07 -7.06
N PHE A 69 5.63 -1.86 -6.64
CA PHE A 69 5.96 -2.07 -5.24
C PHE A 69 6.27 -0.76 -4.52
N PHE A 70 7.17 0.06 -5.07
CA PHE A 70 7.56 1.32 -4.45
C PHE A 70 6.39 2.30 -4.33
N CYS A 71 5.54 2.40 -5.35
CA CYS A 71 4.36 3.25 -5.30
C CYS A 71 3.33 2.77 -4.27
N LEU A 72 3.08 1.46 -4.19
CA LEU A 72 2.17 0.88 -3.20
C LEU A 72 2.72 1.07 -1.78
N TRP A 73 4.00 0.78 -1.56
CA TRP A 73 4.65 0.94 -0.28
C TRP A 73 4.61 2.39 0.19
N ALA A 74 5.00 3.34 -0.68
CA ALA A 74 4.96 4.76 -0.35
C ALA A 74 3.55 5.22 0.01
N THR A 75 2.54 4.83 -0.78
CA THR A 75 1.14 5.21 -0.53
C THR A 75 0.65 4.66 0.80
N TYR A 76 0.90 3.38 1.08
CA TYR A 76 0.47 2.75 2.33
C TYR A 76 1.21 3.29 3.54
N ALA A 77 2.52 3.52 3.42
CA ALA A 77 3.32 4.12 4.49
C ALA A 77 2.82 5.53 4.83
N LEU A 78 2.55 6.37 3.83
CA LEU A 78 2.01 7.72 4.03
C LEU A 78 0.64 7.70 4.71
N VAL A 79 -0.26 6.82 4.25
CA VAL A 79 -1.59 6.67 4.86
C VAL A 79 -1.48 6.16 6.31
N ALA A 80 -0.64 5.17 6.58
CA ALA A 80 -0.43 4.64 7.92
C ALA A 80 0.17 5.68 8.88
N ILE A 81 1.15 6.47 8.41
CA ILE A 81 1.72 7.59 9.17
C ILE A 81 0.65 8.64 9.48
N LEU A 82 -0.15 9.02 8.47
CA LEU A 82 -1.21 10.02 8.63
C LEU A 82 -2.27 9.58 9.64
N ILE A 83 -2.78 8.35 9.53
CA ILE A 83 -3.76 7.78 10.47
C ILE A 83 -3.18 7.75 11.88
N THR A 84 -1.95 7.31 12.03
CA THR A 84 -1.25 7.24 13.32
C THR A 84 -1.08 8.62 13.94
N TRP A 85 -0.70 9.60 13.14
CA TRP A 85 -0.55 10.97 13.61
C TRP A 85 -1.89 11.55 14.09
N ILE A 86 -2.97 11.34 13.33
CA ILE A 86 -4.33 11.75 13.72
C ILE A 86 -4.72 11.07 15.03
N TYR A 87 -4.49 9.76 15.15
CA TYR A 87 -4.79 8.98 16.35
C TYR A 87 -4.03 9.50 17.59
N LEU A 88 -2.72 9.71 17.46
CA LEU A 88 -1.89 10.24 18.55
C LEU A 88 -2.32 11.66 18.97
N LYS A 89 -2.71 12.50 17.99
CA LYS A 89 -3.20 13.86 18.26
C LYS A 89 -4.56 13.85 18.96
N ALA A 90 -5.45 12.92 18.60
CA ALA A 90 -6.74 12.75 19.27
C ALA A 90 -6.60 12.29 20.72
N GLN A 91 -5.67 11.36 20.99
CA GLN A 91 -5.37 10.90 22.36
C GLN A 91 -4.78 12.03 23.22
N SER A 92 -3.91 12.87 22.65
CA SER A 92 -3.31 14.00 23.37
C SER A 92 -4.31 15.09 23.79
N LYS A 93 -5.51 15.13 23.23
CA LYS A 93 -6.57 16.08 23.62
C LYS A 93 -7.51 15.54 24.71
N LYS A 94 -7.47 14.22 24.97
CA LYS A 94 -8.28 13.57 26.01
C LYS A 94 -7.61 13.53 27.38
N MET A 95 -6.27 13.70 27.41
CA MET A 95 -5.50 13.99 28.62
C MET A 95 -5.47 15.49 28.88
#